data_AF-A0AAN2DCJ5-F1
#
_entry.id   AF-A0AAN2DCJ5-F1
#
_cell.length_a   1.000
_cell.length_b   1.000
_cell.length_c   1.000
_cell.angle_alpha   90.00
_cell.angle_beta   90.00
_cell.angle_gamma   90.00
#
_symmetry.space_group_name_H-M   'P 1'
#
loop_
_entity.id
_entity.type
_entity.pdbx_description
1 polymer ?
#
loop_
_entity_poly.entity_id
_entity_poly.type
_entity_poly.pdbx_seq_one_letter_code
_entity_poly.pdbx_strand_id
1 'polypeptide(L)'
;MLIKPEALKARGILIIRKQADGDYMDLDEVALSNIDDRLIDAIKTKPGFLEVYAYAGPERFWSDDNRTSGATMQMMFSDALKLAAVLYIDPALSGPLISWVKADSPADALHEWTKEMHARGPSPVAAFDPPRTPHKGH
;
A
#
# COMPACT_ATOMS: atom_id res chain seq x y z
N MET A 1 3.46 2.32 -10.54
CA MET A 1 3.32 0.88 -10.65
C MET A 1 2.25 0.61 -11.69
N LEU A 2 2.46 -0.39 -12.54
CA LEU A 2 1.47 -0.79 -13.53
C LEU A 2 0.49 -1.79 -12.91
N ILE A 3 -0.75 -1.38 -12.63
CA ILE A 3 -1.77 -2.32 -12.14
C ILE A 3 -2.25 -3.23 -13.29
N LYS A 4 -2.38 -4.53 -13.01
CA LYS A 4 -2.97 -5.54 -13.89
C LYS A 4 -4.36 -5.10 -14.39
N PRO A 5 -4.62 -5.10 -15.71
CA PRO A 5 -5.94 -4.77 -16.25
C PRO A 5 -7.08 -5.61 -15.66
N GLU A 6 -6.82 -6.88 -15.33
CA GLU A 6 -7.82 -7.80 -14.76
C GLU A 6 -8.21 -7.37 -13.34
N ALA A 7 -7.24 -6.91 -12.54
CA ALA A 7 -7.47 -6.43 -11.18
C ALA A 7 -8.29 -5.13 -11.16
N LEU A 8 -8.08 -4.24 -12.14
CA LEU A 8 -8.86 -3.02 -12.35
C LEU A 8 -10.28 -3.36 -12.81
N LYS A 9 -10.42 -4.25 -13.80
CA LYS A 9 -11.72 -4.67 -14.35
C LYS A 9 -12.62 -5.31 -13.30
N ALA A 10 -12.06 -6.16 -12.43
CA ALA A 10 -12.80 -6.78 -11.33
C ALA A 10 -13.39 -5.77 -10.34
N ARG A 11 -12.87 -4.54 -10.31
CA ARG A 11 -13.28 -3.45 -9.42
C ARG A 11 -14.01 -2.31 -10.15
N GLY A 12 -14.29 -2.48 -11.45
CA GLY A 12 -14.93 -1.45 -12.27
C GLY A 12 -14.07 -0.19 -12.47
N ILE A 13 -12.75 -0.30 -12.31
CA ILE A 13 -11.80 0.80 -12.45
C ILE A 13 -11.27 0.81 -13.88
N LEU A 14 -11.23 2.01 -14.49
CA LEU A 14 -10.73 2.22 -15.85
C LEU A 14 -9.38 2.94 -15.81
N ILE A 15 -8.52 2.61 -16.77
CA ILE A 15 -7.30 3.37 -17.05
C ILE A 15 -7.71 4.58 -17.92
N ILE A 16 -7.60 5.79 -17.37
CA ILE A 16 -7.98 7.05 -18.05
C ILE A 16 -6.77 7.82 -18.57
N ARG A 17 -5.56 7.51 -18.10
CA ARG A 17 -4.29 8.05 -18.60
C ARG A 17 -3.21 6.98 -18.55
N LYS A 18 -2.01 7.29 -19.03
CA LYS A 18 -0.86 6.38 -18.92
C LYS A 18 -0.46 6.23 -17.44
N GLN A 19 -0.53 5.00 -16.93
CA GLN A 19 -0.03 4.65 -15.59
C GLN A 19 1.48 4.87 -15.52
N ALA A 20 1.97 5.27 -14.35
CA ALA A 20 3.40 5.38 -14.10
C ALA A 20 4.02 4.00 -13.87
N ASP A 21 5.25 3.83 -14.37
CA ASP A 21 6.08 2.65 -14.11
C ASP A 21 7.00 2.93 -12.90
N GLY A 22 6.38 3.34 -11.80
CA GLY A 22 7.02 3.58 -10.51
C GLY A 22 6.92 2.39 -9.55
N ASP A 23 7.65 2.47 -8.45
CA ASP A 23 7.66 1.49 -7.36
C ASP A 23 7.35 2.17 -6.01
N TYR A 24 6.95 1.37 -5.03
CA TYR A 24 6.80 1.81 -3.65
C TYR A 24 8.09 1.47 -2.93
N MET A 25 8.94 2.47 -2.77
CA MET A 25 10.22 2.23 -2.13
C MET A 25 10.10 2.18 -0.62
N ASP A 26 9.18 2.95 -0.01
CA ASP A 26 8.95 2.94 1.44
C ASP A 26 7.51 3.42 1.75
N LEU A 27 6.78 2.70 2.62
CA LEU A 27 5.63 3.27 3.32
C LEU A 27 6.07 3.62 4.74
N ASP A 28 5.83 4.86 5.14
CA ASP A 28 6.13 5.30 6.50
C ASP A 28 4.92 5.05 7.40
N GLU A 29 5.16 4.70 8.66
CA GLU A 29 4.11 4.70 9.67
C GLU A 29 3.60 6.13 9.88
N VAL A 30 2.28 6.31 9.86
CA VAL A 30 1.63 7.62 9.96
C VAL A 30 0.53 7.62 11.03
N ALA A 31 0.15 8.80 11.49
CA ALA A 31 -1.02 8.95 12.34
C ALA A 31 -2.30 8.59 11.57
N LEU A 32 -3.28 7.97 12.25
CA LEU A 32 -4.59 7.63 11.67
C LEU A 32 -5.31 8.83 11.06
N SER A 33 -5.09 10.05 11.57
CA SER A 33 -5.65 11.29 11.03
C SER A 33 -5.16 11.62 9.61
N ASN A 34 -4.11 10.96 9.13
CA ASN A 34 -3.53 11.16 7.81
C ASN A 34 -3.99 10.09 6.80
N ILE A 35 -4.79 9.12 7.25
CA ILE A 35 -5.36 8.08 6.39
C ILE A 35 -6.66 8.58 5.78
N ASP A 36 -6.87 8.22 4.51
CA ASP A 36 -8.06 8.55 3.76
C ASP A 36 -9.30 7.88 4.35
N ASP A 37 -10.38 8.65 4.51
CA ASP A 37 -11.63 8.19 5.11
C ASP A 37 -12.22 6.96 4.41
N ARG A 38 -11.98 6.78 3.11
CA ARG A 38 -12.46 5.59 2.37
C ARG A 38 -11.81 4.30 2.89
N LEU A 39 -10.54 4.36 3.28
CA LEU A 39 -9.85 3.21 3.87
C LEU A 39 -10.35 2.97 5.30
N ILE A 40 -10.56 4.04 6.07
CA ILE A 40 -11.16 3.97 7.41
C ILE A 40 -12.56 3.35 7.36
N ASP A 41 -13.40 3.75 6.42
CA ASP A 41 -14.75 3.24 6.26
C ASP A 41 -14.75 1.78 5.81
N ALA A 42 -13.84 1.38 4.92
CA ALA A 42 -13.66 -0.02 4.56
C ALA A 42 -13.31 -0.88 5.79
N ILE A 43 -12.47 -0.37 6.67
CA ILE A 43 -12.05 -1.04 7.91
C ILE A 43 -13.20 -1.22 8.91
N LYS A 44 -14.05 -0.20 9.07
CA LYS A 44 -15.22 -0.29 9.95
C LYS A 44 -16.18 -1.43 9.56
N THR A 45 -16.15 -1.88 8.31
CA THR A 45 -16.96 -3.04 7.87
C THR A 45 -16.43 -4.38 8.39
N LYS A 46 -15.22 -4.42 8.97
CA LYS A 46 -14.56 -5.64 9.42
C LYS A 46 -14.43 -5.68 10.96
N PRO A 47 -15.25 -6.50 11.64
CA PRO A 47 -15.15 -6.67 13.09
C PRO A 47 -13.73 -7.12 13.51
N GLY A 48 -13.19 -6.52 14.57
CA GLY A 48 -11.88 -6.86 15.13
C GLY A 48 -10.69 -6.05 14.57
N PHE A 49 -10.92 -5.19 13.57
CA PHE A 49 -9.86 -4.39 12.92
C PHE A 49 -9.57 -3.08 13.68
N LEU A 50 -9.51 -3.12 15.02
CA LEU A 50 -9.42 -1.94 15.90
C LEU A 50 -7.99 -1.63 16.39
N GLU A 51 -7.12 -2.64 16.51
CA GLU A 51 -5.70 -2.48 16.86
C GLU A 51 -4.86 -2.45 15.58
N VAL A 52 -4.76 -1.27 14.99
CA VAL A 52 -4.25 -1.10 13.62
C VAL A 52 -3.08 -0.16 13.54
N TYR A 53 -2.11 -0.55 12.73
CA TYR A 53 -0.98 0.26 12.34
C TYR A 53 -1.25 0.87 10.97
N ALA A 54 -0.98 2.16 10.82
CA ALA A 54 -1.28 2.93 9.63
C ALA A 54 0.01 3.29 8.92
N TYR A 55 0.05 3.05 7.61
CA TYR A 55 1.21 3.32 6.77
C TYR A 55 0.77 4.09 5.53
N ALA A 56 1.58 5.04 5.08
CA ALA A 56 1.32 5.78 3.85
C ALA A 56 2.62 6.19 3.17
N GLY A 57 2.58 6.30 1.85
CA GLY A 57 3.74 6.70 1.07
C GLY A 57 3.39 7.03 -0.37
N PRO A 58 4.15 7.94 -1.00
CA PRO A 58 4.03 8.20 -2.41
C PRO A 58 4.69 7.08 -3.23
N GLU A 59 4.16 6.82 -4.41
CA GLU A 59 4.87 6.06 -5.42
C GLU A 59 5.92 6.94 -6.09
N ARG A 60 7.12 6.40 -6.30
CA ARG A 60 8.26 7.11 -6.92
C ARG A 60 8.65 6.43 -8.23
N PHE A 61 9.17 7.21 -9.16
CA PHE A 61 9.65 6.65 -10.43
C PHE A 61 10.91 5.82 -10.22
N TRP A 62 11.03 4.68 -10.92
CA TRP A 62 12.27 3.88 -10.89
C TRP A 62 13.50 4.65 -11.38
N SER A 63 13.30 5.55 -12.37
CA SER A 63 14.37 6.35 -12.95
C SER A 63 14.78 7.55 -12.11
N ASP A 64 14.00 7.91 -11.09
CA ASP A 64 14.19 9.10 -10.25
C ASP A 64 13.40 8.94 -8.95
N ASP A 65 14.09 8.53 -7.89
CA ASP A 65 13.54 8.28 -6.56
C ASP A 65 13.02 9.53 -5.85
N ASN A 66 13.47 10.72 -6.27
CA ASN A 66 12.98 11.98 -5.71
C ASN A 66 11.69 12.45 -6.39
N ARG A 67 11.32 11.86 -7.54
CA ARG A 67 10.12 12.23 -8.29
C ARG A 67 8.96 11.31 -7.98
N THR A 68 7.90 11.87 -7.42
CA THR A 68 6.63 11.16 -7.21
C THR A 68 5.90 10.96 -8.54
N SER A 69 5.27 9.80 -8.74
CA SER A 69 4.39 9.58 -9.91
C SER A 69 3.03 10.27 -9.79
N GLY A 70 2.72 10.79 -8.59
CA GLY A 70 1.40 11.31 -8.24
C GLY A 70 0.46 10.22 -7.73
N ALA A 71 0.85 8.95 -7.83
CA ALA A 71 0.14 7.87 -7.18
C ALA A 71 0.57 7.75 -5.71
N THR A 72 -0.34 7.31 -4.86
CA THR A 72 -0.13 7.16 -3.42
C THR A 72 -0.71 5.85 -2.95
N MET A 73 -0.05 5.25 -1.97
CA MET A 73 -0.53 4.05 -1.30
C MET A 73 -0.70 4.34 0.20
N GLN A 74 -1.78 3.79 0.74
CA GLN A 74 -2.05 3.76 2.17
C GLN A 74 -2.39 2.33 2.56
N MET A 75 -1.93 1.92 3.73
CA MET A 75 -2.17 0.60 4.27
C MET A 75 -2.55 0.70 5.73
N MET A 76 -3.51 -0.12 6.12
CA MET A 76 -3.91 -0.33 7.49
C MET A 76 -3.73 -1.81 7.80
N PHE A 77 -2.92 -2.12 8.80
CA PHE A 77 -2.58 -3.49 9.16
C PHE A 77 -3.10 -3.83 10.55
N SER A 78 -3.84 -4.93 10.68
CA SER A 78 -4.26 -5.48 11.95
C SER A 78 -3.42 -6.71 12.29
N ASP A 79 -2.63 -6.61 13.37
CA ASP A 79 -1.80 -7.72 13.84
C ASP A 79 -2.66 -8.87 14.39
N ALA A 80 -3.75 -8.54 15.10
CA ALA A 80 -4.70 -9.51 15.63
C ALA A 80 -5.38 -10.35 14.54
N LEU A 81 -5.64 -9.76 13.37
CA LEU A 81 -6.32 -10.42 12.26
C LEU A 81 -5.36 -10.95 11.19
N LYS A 82 -4.06 -10.62 11.27
CA LYS A 82 -3.07 -10.91 10.22
C LYS A 82 -3.58 -10.51 8.83
N LEU A 83 -4.10 -9.28 8.77
CA LEU A 83 -4.87 -8.76 7.65
C LEU A 83 -4.54 -7.29 7.42
N ALA A 84 -4.29 -6.94 6.17
CA ALA A 84 -4.12 -5.57 5.70
C ALA A 84 -5.29 -5.14 4.81
N ALA A 85 -5.68 -3.87 4.94
CA ALA A 85 -6.45 -3.15 3.93
C ALA A 85 -5.51 -2.16 3.24
N VAL A 86 -5.46 -2.20 1.91
CA VAL A 86 -4.60 -1.34 1.09
C VAL A 86 -5.49 -0.47 0.20
N LEU A 87 -5.23 0.84 0.22
CA LEU A 87 -5.79 1.83 -0.68
C LEU A 87 -4.69 2.33 -1.61
N TYR A 88 -4.92 2.21 -2.91
CA TYR A 88 -4.09 2.77 -3.95
C TYR A 88 -4.86 3.83 -4.73
N ILE A 89 -4.26 5.02 -4.87
CA ILE A 89 -4.82 6.14 -5.61
C ILE A 89 -3.82 6.50 -6.69
N ASP A 90 -4.28 6.56 -7.94
CA ASP A 90 -3.45 6.91 -9.09
C ASP A 90 -4.23 7.87 -10.00
N PRO A 91 -3.67 9.04 -10.35
CA PRO A 91 -4.27 9.98 -11.30
C PRO A 91 -4.57 9.38 -12.69
N ALA A 92 -3.95 8.25 -13.03
CA ALA A 92 -4.19 7.51 -14.26
C ALA A 92 -5.40 6.56 -14.20
N LEU A 93 -6.02 6.39 -13.02
CA LEU A 93 -7.17 5.53 -12.80
C LEU A 93 -8.45 6.36 -12.59
N SER A 94 -9.59 5.79 -12.97
CA SER A 94 -10.90 6.44 -12.82
C SER A 94 -11.40 6.51 -11.37
N GLY A 95 -10.71 5.86 -10.43
CA GLY A 95 -11.08 5.80 -9.03
C GLY A 95 -10.04 5.09 -8.16
N PRO A 96 -10.20 5.15 -6.83
CA PRO A 96 -9.33 4.46 -5.89
C PRO A 96 -9.48 2.94 -6.00
N LEU A 97 -8.39 2.22 -5.77
CA LEU A 97 -8.38 0.78 -5.62
C LEU A 97 -8.25 0.44 -4.14
N ILE A 98 -9.27 -0.23 -3.59
CA ILE A 98 -9.21 -0.80 -2.23
C ILE A 98 -9.19 -2.32 -2.33
N SER A 99 -8.34 -2.95 -1.53
CA SER A 99 -8.18 -4.41 -1.49
C SER A 99 -7.71 -4.90 -0.14
N TRP A 100 -7.90 -6.19 0.11
CA TRP A 100 -7.57 -6.84 1.37
C TRP A 100 -6.55 -7.94 1.13
N VAL A 101 -5.53 -8.01 1.98
CA VAL A 101 -4.43 -8.97 1.86
C VAL A 101 -4.16 -9.61 3.21
N LYS A 102 -4.12 -10.94 3.25
CA LYS A 102 -3.68 -11.67 4.46
C LYS A 102 -2.16 -11.66 4.50
N ALA A 103 -1.59 -11.34 5.64
CA ALA A 103 -0.15 -11.23 5.81
C ALA A 103 0.23 -11.28 7.29
N ASP A 104 1.43 -11.78 7.56
CA ASP A 104 1.95 -11.89 8.92
C ASP A 104 2.55 -10.58 9.44
N SER A 105 2.93 -9.67 8.51
CA SER A 105 3.51 -8.37 8.78
C SER A 105 3.06 -7.31 7.74
N PRO A 106 3.24 -6.01 8.03
CA PRO A 106 3.03 -4.92 7.06
C PRO A 106 3.88 -5.08 5.78
N ALA A 107 5.14 -5.51 5.91
CA ALA A 107 6.01 -5.72 4.77
C ALA A 107 5.53 -6.88 3.89
N ASP A 108 5.10 -7.99 4.50
CA ASP A 108 4.51 -9.12 3.78
C ASP A 108 3.21 -8.71 3.08
N ALA A 109 2.40 -7.86 3.71
CA ALA A 109 1.17 -7.35 3.10
C ALA A 109 1.45 -6.59 1.80
N LEU A 110 2.47 -5.74 1.78
CA LEU A 110 2.87 -5.02 0.56
C LEU A 110 3.39 -5.96 -0.52
N HIS A 111 4.17 -6.97 -0.12
CA HIS A 111 4.70 -7.97 -1.05
C HIS A 111 3.57 -8.76 -1.71
N GLU A 112 2.66 -9.31 -0.91
CA GLU A 112 1.51 -10.07 -1.40
C GLU A 112 0.54 -9.21 -2.21
N TRP A 113 0.30 -7.95 -1.80
CA TRP A 113 -0.49 -7.01 -2.57
C TRP A 113 0.13 -6.74 -3.95
N THR A 114 1.43 -6.52 -3.99
CA THR A 114 2.16 -6.25 -5.23
C THR A 114 2.15 -7.46 -6.16
N LYS A 115 2.27 -8.69 -5.63
CA LYS A 115 2.09 -9.91 -6.42
C LYS A 115 0.70 -9.99 -7.04
N GLU A 116 -0.35 -9.67 -6.29
CA GLU A 116 -1.73 -9.69 -6.78
C GLU A 116 -1.93 -8.61 -7.85
N MET A 117 -1.42 -7.40 -7.65
CA MET A 117 -1.80 -6.21 -8.40
C MET A 117 -0.84 -5.83 -9.53
N HIS A 118 0.46 -6.07 -9.42
CA HIS A 118 1.45 -5.55 -10.35
C HIS A 118 1.53 -6.36 -11.65
N ALA A 119 1.41 -5.69 -12.78
CA ALA A 119 1.42 -6.30 -14.12
C ALA A 119 2.74 -7.00 -14.47
N ARG A 120 3.85 -6.64 -13.84
CA ARG A 120 5.18 -7.25 -14.08
C ARG A 120 5.60 -8.28 -13.03
N GLY A 121 4.70 -8.65 -12.11
CA GLY A 121 5.01 -9.58 -11.01
C GLY A 121 5.49 -8.86 -9.73
N PRO A 122 5.92 -9.59 -8.69
CA PRO A 122 6.34 -9.00 -7.42
C PRO A 122 7.41 -7.92 -7.64
N SER A 123 7.17 -6.71 -7.13
CA SER A 123 8.23 -5.71 -6.96
C SER A 123 9.02 -6.05 -5.70
N PRO A 124 10.35 -5.91 -5.67
CA PRO A 124 11.12 -6.08 -4.46
C PRO A 124 10.71 -5.00 -3.46
N VAL A 125 9.85 -5.35 -2.50
CA VAL A 125 9.60 -4.51 -1.33
C VAL A 125 10.95 -4.32 -0.64
N ALA A 126 11.46 -3.09 -0.59
CA ALA A 126 12.59 -2.78 0.27
C ALA A 126 12.09 -2.98 1.71
N ALA A 127 12.43 -4.14 2.28
CA ALA A 127 12.07 -4.46 3.64
C ALA A 127 12.73 -3.43 4.56
N PHE A 128 11.90 -2.61 5.21
CA PHE A 128 12.37 -1.75 6.29
C PHE A 128 12.89 -2.65 7.41
N ASP A 129 14.20 -2.63 7.63
CA ASP A 129 14.80 -3.16 8.85
C ASP A 129 14.19 -2.38 10.03
N PRO A 130 13.61 -3.03 11.06
CA PRO A 130 13.12 -2.32 12.22
C PRO A 130 14.26 -1.50 12.86
N PRO A 131 13.97 -0.33 13.45
CA PRO A 131 15.02 0.49 14.05
C PRO A 131 15.75 -0.32 15.11
N ARG A 132 17.04 -0.58 14.87
CA ARG A 132 17.94 -1.14 15.88
C ARG A 132 17.89 -0.22 17.08
N THR A 133 17.27 -0.69 18.17
CA THR A 133 17.32 0.00 19.45
C THR A 133 18.79 0.23 19.83
N PRO A 134 19.20 1.44 20.21
CA PRO A 134 20.55 1.65 20.72
C PRO A 134 20.62 0.94 22.07
N HIS A 135 21.30 -0.20 22.12
CA HIS A 135 21.73 -0.76 23.39
C HIS A 135 22.76 0.20 23.99
N LYS A 136 22.29 1.02 24.94
CA LYS A 136 23.17 1.64 25.95
C LYS A 136 23.83 0.51 26.73
N GLY A 137 25.10 0.26 26.45
CA GLY A 137 25.99 -0.55 27.28
C GLY A 137 26.99 0.37 27.99
N HIS A 138 27.03 0.22 29.31
CA HIS A 138 27.85 0.95 30.29
C HIS A 138 29.35 0.82 30.10
#